data_AF-A0A7J2PZA2-F1
#
_entry.id   AF-A0A7J2PZA2-F1
#
_cell.length_a   1.000
_cell.length_b   1.000
_cell.length_c   1.000
_cell.angle_alpha   90.00
_cell.angle_beta   90.00
_cell.angle_gamma   90.00
#
_symmetry.space_group_name_H-M   'P 1'
#
loop_
_entity.id
_entity.type
_entity.pdbx_description
1 polymer ?
#
loop_
_entity_poly.entity_id
_entity_poly.type
_entity_poly.pdbx_seq_one_letter_code
_entity_poly.pdbx_strand_id
1 'polypeptide(L)'
;MSFSPDKSIMTTNENQQSSKFLEFIIYLLFLFGPLTGNIIMVLFLVLSGEFSVEPSAILVVIPAFMFPFAITQLFSGAISDIKGRFPVLIIGLILFGVAMLLAALSISLEIFLVANFLAGIGFGLINPVLMALMTDITSPSNIPKKMGFLGASANLGVGLGPLIASQMILIGWRSIYIVFVIIVIIGLTFFITTKRPPQKIPDDPGLKIFFSHLSKELRRFVVVVMVVSAVLISHTYLAINIWTSKELSGPVSESLIGVVLGIAGVGAAITSIITGNTIKKRGIRIPLIFGIILLFLSLAMFIIIGDITKPEVFFSLAIGWILSGLAGGILFPAITYYS
;
A
#
# COMPACT_ATOMS: atom_id res chain seq x y z
N MET A 1 5.24 24.68 50.13
CA MET A 1 5.87 23.72 49.20
C MET A 1 5.02 23.66 47.93
N SER A 2 5.42 24.36 46.86
CA SER A 2 4.77 24.24 45.55
C SER A 2 5.30 22.98 44.86
N PHE A 3 4.44 21.99 44.63
CA PHE A 3 4.73 20.85 43.78
C PHE A 3 4.88 21.35 42.33
N SER A 4 6.12 21.63 41.92
CA SER A 4 6.50 21.72 40.51
C SER A 4 6.50 20.28 39.98
N PRO A 5 5.66 19.93 38.99
CA PRO A 5 5.71 18.58 38.43
C PRO A 5 7.08 18.36 37.78
N ASP A 6 7.64 17.18 38.00
CA ASP A 6 8.98 16.80 37.57
C ASP A 6 9.11 16.91 36.03
N LYS A 7 9.91 17.88 35.54
CA LYS A 7 10.11 18.16 34.11
C LYS A 7 10.59 16.91 33.34
N SER A 8 11.26 15.97 34.01
CA SER A 8 11.71 14.72 33.40
C SER A 8 10.55 13.81 32.97
N ILE A 9 9.46 13.78 33.73
CA ILE A 9 8.25 13.00 33.44
C ILE A 9 7.43 13.66 32.32
N MET A 10 7.39 15.00 32.27
CA MET A 10 6.74 15.72 31.17
C MET A 10 7.44 15.51 29.83
N THR A 11 8.78 15.62 29.79
CA THR A 11 9.55 15.44 28.54
C THR A 11 9.50 14.01 27.98
N THR A 12 9.39 12.99 28.84
CA THR A 12 9.27 11.59 28.41
C THR A 12 7.88 11.29 27.85
N ASN A 13 6.81 11.81 28.47
CA ASN A 13 5.45 11.68 27.95
C ASN A 13 5.22 12.44 26.63
N GLU A 14 5.75 13.66 26.49
CA GLU A 14 5.67 14.44 25.24
C GLU A 14 6.42 13.75 24.08
N ASN A 15 7.62 13.24 24.33
CA ASN A 15 8.39 12.49 23.32
C ASN A 15 7.69 11.18 22.92
N GLN A 16 7.07 10.48 23.87
CA GLN A 16 6.35 9.25 23.60
C GLN A 16 5.03 9.49 22.85
N GLN A 17 4.32 10.58 23.16
CA GLN A 17 3.09 10.98 22.47
C GLN A 17 3.38 11.44 21.04
N SER A 18 4.43 12.25 20.84
CA SER A 18 4.89 12.67 19.51
C SER A 18 5.29 11.46 18.64
N SER A 19 5.97 10.47 19.22
CA SER A 19 6.35 9.24 18.52
C SER A 19 5.13 8.41 18.08
N LYS A 20 4.11 8.26 18.94
CA LYS A 20 2.88 7.50 18.58
C LYS A 20 2.08 8.19 17.47
N PHE A 21 2.02 9.52 17.49
CA PHE A 21 1.31 10.27 16.46
C PHE A 21 2.05 10.22 15.12
N LEU A 22 3.38 10.28 15.12
CA LEU A 22 4.20 10.03 13.93
C LEU A 22 3.92 8.64 13.34
N GLU A 23 3.89 7.60 14.16
CA GLU A 23 3.53 6.26 13.69
C GLU A 23 2.13 6.22 13.06
N PHE A 24 1.14 6.86 13.68
CA PHE A 24 -0.21 6.94 13.14
C PHE A 24 -0.25 7.61 11.77
N ILE A 25 0.47 8.73 11.59
CA ILE A 25 0.57 9.40 10.29
C ILE A 25 1.27 8.50 9.26
N ILE A 26 2.32 7.76 9.65
CA ILE A 26 2.97 6.79 8.78
C ILE A 26 1.98 5.71 8.33
N TYR A 27 1.23 5.10 9.25
CA TYR A 27 0.21 4.10 8.92
C TYR A 27 -0.88 4.65 7.99
N LEU A 28 -1.36 5.86 8.27
CA LEU A 28 -2.38 6.54 7.46
C LEU A 28 -1.87 6.79 6.04
N LEU A 29 -0.62 7.25 5.89
CA LEU A 29 -0.05 7.54 4.59
C LEU A 29 0.30 6.27 3.79
N PHE A 30 0.74 5.22 4.48
CA PHE A 30 1.05 3.93 3.87
C PHE A 30 -0.20 3.24 3.30
N LEU A 31 -1.36 3.48 3.91
CA LEU A 31 -2.66 2.99 3.43
C LEU A 31 -3.02 3.56 2.04
N PHE A 32 -2.61 4.78 1.67
CA PHE A 32 -3.08 5.46 0.45
C PHE A 32 -2.64 4.83 -0.86
N GLY A 33 -1.43 4.29 -0.93
CA GLY A 33 -0.95 3.73 -2.19
C GLY A 33 -1.84 2.61 -2.70
N PRO A 34 -2.01 1.54 -1.89
CA PRO A 34 -2.90 0.45 -2.24
C PRO A 34 -4.34 0.93 -2.46
N LEU A 35 -4.82 1.87 -1.64
CA LEU A 35 -6.16 2.44 -1.79
C LEU A 35 -6.35 3.08 -3.18
N THR A 36 -5.40 3.93 -3.60
CA THR A 36 -5.44 4.67 -4.88
C THR A 36 -5.47 3.73 -6.09
N GLY A 37 -4.64 2.69 -6.08
CA GLY A 37 -4.60 1.72 -7.17
C GLY A 37 -5.87 0.88 -7.30
N ASN A 38 -6.48 0.48 -6.16
CA ASN A 38 -7.67 -0.38 -6.17
C ASN A 38 -8.97 0.38 -6.48
N ILE A 39 -9.02 1.69 -6.23
CA ILE A 39 -10.19 2.51 -6.57
C ILE A 39 -10.48 2.50 -8.08
N ILE A 40 -9.44 2.47 -8.93
CA ILE A 40 -9.60 2.43 -10.39
C ILE A 40 -10.41 1.20 -10.83
N MET A 41 -10.32 0.08 -10.09
CA MET A 41 -11.05 -1.15 -10.40
C MET A 41 -12.57 -0.98 -10.34
N VAL A 42 -13.07 -0.08 -9.50
CA VAL A 42 -14.51 0.19 -9.37
C VAL A 42 -14.94 1.36 -10.26
N LEU A 43 -14.00 2.22 -10.68
CA LEU A 43 -14.30 3.41 -11.46
C LEU A 43 -14.32 3.18 -12.99
N PHE A 44 -14.05 1.97 -13.48
CA PHE A 44 -13.93 1.68 -14.92
C PHE A 44 -15.07 2.23 -15.77
N LEU A 45 -16.31 1.87 -15.44
CA LEU A 45 -17.48 2.29 -16.20
C LEU A 45 -17.78 3.78 -16.03
N VAL A 46 -17.53 4.33 -14.84
CA VAL A 46 -17.75 5.75 -14.54
C VAL A 46 -16.78 6.62 -15.35
N LEU A 47 -15.50 6.29 -15.36
CA LEU A 47 -14.48 7.04 -16.10
C LEU A 47 -14.62 6.87 -17.61
N SER A 48 -15.03 5.68 -18.07
CA SER A 48 -15.35 5.44 -19.48
C SER A 48 -16.47 6.36 -19.96
N GLY A 49 -17.57 6.48 -19.20
CA GLY A 49 -18.66 7.40 -19.51
C GLY A 49 -18.23 8.87 -19.44
N GLU A 50 -17.51 9.27 -18.39
CA GLU A 50 -17.03 10.64 -18.18
C GLU A 50 -16.12 11.11 -19.33
N PHE A 51 -15.16 10.29 -19.73
CA PHE A 51 -14.20 10.64 -20.76
C PHE A 51 -14.66 10.24 -22.17
N SER A 52 -15.85 9.64 -22.31
CA SER A 52 -16.40 9.17 -23.59
C SER A 52 -15.44 8.24 -24.35
N VAL A 53 -14.81 7.32 -23.64
CA VAL A 53 -13.86 6.33 -24.18
C VAL A 53 -14.35 4.91 -23.93
N GLU A 54 -13.83 3.95 -24.68
CA GLU A 54 -14.11 2.53 -24.45
C GLU A 54 -13.63 2.10 -23.03
N PRO A 55 -14.37 1.25 -22.30
CA PRO A 55 -13.94 0.76 -20.98
C PRO A 55 -12.54 0.14 -20.96
N SER A 56 -12.13 -0.51 -22.05
CA SER A 56 -10.79 -1.09 -22.18
C SER A 56 -9.67 -0.04 -22.18
N ALA A 57 -9.95 1.18 -22.68
CA ALA A 57 -8.97 2.27 -22.69
C ALA A 57 -8.59 2.73 -21.28
N ILE A 58 -9.52 2.65 -20.32
CA ILE A 58 -9.27 3.02 -18.92
C ILE A 58 -8.24 2.07 -18.27
N LEU A 59 -8.07 0.84 -18.76
CA LEU A 59 -7.11 -0.13 -18.20
C LEU A 59 -5.67 0.38 -18.23
N VAL A 60 -5.34 1.30 -19.14
CA VAL A 60 -4.00 1.90 -19.26
C VAL A 60 -3.64 2.81 -18.07
N VAL A 61 -4.63 3.22 -17.27
CA VAL A 61 -4.40 4.00 -16.05
C VAL A 61 -3.57 3.22 -15.02
N ILE A 62 -3.81 1.91 -14.89
CA ILE A 62 -3.08 1.05 -13.94
C ILE A 62 -1.57 1.06 -14.24
N PRO A 63 -1.09 0.70 -15.44
CA PRO A 63 0.34 0.77 -15.74
C PRO A 63 0.88 2.21 -15.74
N ALA A 64 0.07 3.22 -16.08
CA ALA A 64 0.48 4.63 -15.99
C ALA A 64 0.88 5.04 -14.56
N PHE A 65 0.24 4.48 -13.53
CA PHE A 65 0.65 4.62 -12.14
C PHE A 65 1.80 3.67 -11.77
N MET A 66 1.67 2.37 -12.08
CA MET A 66 2.58 1.33 -11.57
C MET A 66 4.00 1.45 -12.12
N PHE A 67 4.17 1.85 -13.38
CA PHE A 67 5.48 1.96 -14.01
C PHE A 67 6.37 3.04 -13.37
N PRO A 68 5.97 4.32 -13.29
CA PRO A 68 6.75 5.34 -12.60
C PRO A 68 6.89 5.06 -11.09
N PHE A 69 5.88 4.45 -10.46
CA PHE A 69 5.97 3.98 -9.09
C PHE A 69 7.12 2.98 -8.91
N ALA A 70 7.18 1.95 -9.75
CA ALA A 70 8.20 0.90 -9.70
C ALA A 70 9.62 1.44 -9.90
N ILE A 71 9.79 2.38 -10.84
CA ILE A 71 11.09 3.02 -11.09
C ILE A 71 11.47 3.90 -9.90
N THR A 72 10.56 4.74 -9.42
CA THR A 72 10.87 5.74 -8.40
C THR A 72 11.16 5.09 -7.04
N GLN A 73 10.41 4.04 -6.68
CA GLN A 73 10.62 3.33 -5.41
C GLN A 73 11.99 2.65 -5.30
N LEU A 74 12.59 2.27 -6.43
CA LEU A 74 13.91 1.64 -6.46
C LEU A 74 14.99 2.57 -5.91
N PHE A 75 14.87 3.87 -6.17
CA PHE A 75 15.90 4.86 -5.82
C PHE A 75 15.58 5.65 -4.56
N SER A 76 14.31 5.76 -4.17
CA SER A 76 13.87 6.66 -3.11
C SER A 76 14.44 6.32 -1.74
N GLY A 77 14.66 5.03 -1.43
CA GLY A 77 15.38 4.60 -0.23
C GLY A 77 16.77 5.23 -0.14
N ALA A 78 17.62 5.00 -1.15
CA ALA A 78 18.98 5.55 -1.23
C ALA A 78 19.00 7.08 -1.26
N ILE A 79 18.05 7.72 -1.96
CA ILE A 79 17.92 9.19 -1.95
C ILE A 79 17.60 9.70 -0.54
N SER A 80 16.72 9.01 0.20
CA SER A 80 16.33 9.38 1.56
C SER A 80 17.39 9.07 2.63
N ASP A 81 18.32 8.16 2.36
CA ASP A 81 19.49 7.95 3.22
C ASP A 81 20.43 9.17 3.17
N ILE A 82 20.57 9.79 1.99
CA ILE A 82 21.47 10.92 1.75
C ILE A 82 20.81 12.26 2.12
N LYS A 83 19.58 12.49 1.65
CA LYS A 83 18.86 13.77 1.82
C LYS A 83 18.06 13.84 3.13
N GLY A 84 17.94 12.71 3.81
CA GLY A 84 17.09 12.52 4.97
C GLY A 84 15.66 12.07 4.61
N ARG A 85 14.98 11.39 5.54
CA ARG A 85 13.63 10.84 5.33
C ARG A 85 12.60 11.94 5.04
N PHE A 86 12.53 12.96 5.90
CA PHE A 86 11.49 13.99 5.85
C PHE A 86 11.51 14.81 4.56
N PRO A 87 12.66 15.32 4.06
CA PRO A 87 12.68 16.05 2.79
C PRO A 87 12.16 15.22 1.61
N VAL A 88 12.51 13.94 1.53
CA VAL A 88 12.02 13.05 0.45
C VAL A 88 10.52 12.78 0.59
N LEU A 89 10.03 12.55 1.81
CA LEU A 89 8.59 12.40 2.08
C LEU A 89 7.80 13.66 1.70
N ILE A 90 8.31 14.85 2.03
CA ILE A 90 7.68 16.13 1.69
C ILE A 90 7.58 16.30 0.16
N ILE A 91 8.67 16.05 -0.57
CA ILE A 91 8.67 16.13 -2.04
C ILE A 91 7.69 15.12 -2.63
N GLY A 92 7.70 13.88 -2.14
CA GLY A 92 6.77 12.83 -2.55
C GLY A 92 5.30 13.22 -2.30
N LEU A 93 5.00 13.76 -1.12
CA LEU A 93 3.66 14.23 -0.75
C LEU A 93 3.20 15.40 -1.61
N ILE A 94 4.08 16.36 -1.93
CA ILE A 94 3.73 17.47 -2.83
C ILE A 94 3.40 16.93 -4.22
N LEU A 95 4.24 16.08 -4.79
CA LEU A 95 4.00 15.48 -6.11
C LEU A 95 2.71 14.66 -6.14
N PHE A 96 2.48 13.84 -5.10
CA PHE A 96 1.28 13.04 -4.98
C PHE A 96 0.03 13.92 -4.80
N GLY A 97 0.09 14.97 -3.98
CA GLY A 97 -1.01 15.92 -3.79
C GLY A 97 -1.39 16.67 -5.06
N VAL A 98 -0.39 17.16 -5.82
CA VAL A 98 -0.59 17.79 -7.12
C VAL A 98 -1.23 16.79 -8.10
N ALA A 99 -0.77 15.55 -8.10
CA ALA A 99 -1.34 14.49 -8.92
C ALA A 99 -2.81 14.21 -8.58
N MET A 100 -3.16 14.11 -7.29
CA MET A 100 -4.55 13.92 -6.85
C MET A 100 -5.44 15.10 -7.25
N LEU A 101 -4.94 16.33 -7.11
CA LEU A 101 -5.66 17.52 -7.57
C LEU A 101 -5.87 17.51 -9.09
N LEU A 102 -4.83 17.14 -9.86
CA LEU A 102 -4.93 17.03 -11.32
C LEU A 102 -5.91 15.93 -11.75
N ALA A 103 -5.94 14.80 -11.04
CA ALA A 103 -6.92 13.73 -11.27
C ALA A 103 -8.35 14.21 -11.00
N ALA A 104 -8.57 14.93 -9.90
CA ALA A 104 -9.88 15.49 -9.57
C ALA A 104 -10.38 16.50 -10.63
N LEU A 105 -9.45 17.29 -11.19
CA LEU A 105 -9.75 18.33 -12.19
C LEU A 105 -9.69 17.80 -13.63
N SER A 106 -9.41 16.52 -13.84
CA SER A 106 -9.26 15.97 -15.19
C SER A 106 -10.58 16.01 -15.95
N ILE A 107 -10.48 16.40 -17.22
CA ILE A 107 -11.58 16.49 -18.19
C ILE A 107 -11.40 15.55 -19.38
N SER A 108 -10.28 14.84 -19.43
CA SER A 108 -9.97 13.84 -20.45
C SER A 108 -9.10 12.73 -19.87
N LEU A 109 -9.06 11.59 -20.56
CA LEU A 109 -8.25 10.46 -20.17
C LEU A 109 -6.75 10.81 -20.15
N GLU A 110 -6.25 11.61 -21.08
CA GLU A 110 -4.83 11.99 -21.16
C GLU A 110 -4.38 12.77 -19.92
N ILE A 111 -5.16 13.75 -19.48
CA ILE A 111 -4.87 14.52 -18.26
C ILE A 111 -4.88 13.58 -17.05
N PHE A 112 -5.85 12.66 -17.01
CA PHE A 112 -5.94 11.68 -15.95
C PHE A 112 -4.76 10.69 -15.94
N LEU A 113 -4.22 10.32 -17.11
CA LEU A 113 -3.01 9.51 -17.23
C LEU A 113 -1.78 10.26 -16.74
N VAL A 114 -1.62 11.54 -17.09
CA VAL A 114 -0.54 12.38 -16.55
C VAL A 114 -0.64 12.49 -15.02
N ALA A 115 -1.85 12.67 -14.50
CA ALA A 115 -2.09 12.67 -13.06
C ALA A 115 -1.64 11.35 -12.40
N ASN A 116 -2.03 10.21 -12.96
CA ASN A 116 -1.64 8.90 -12.42
C ASN A 116 -0.13 8.63 -12.55
N PHE A 117 0.50 9.11 -13.62
CA PHE A 117 1.96 9.05 -13.78
C PHE A 117 2.68 9.82 -12.68
N LEU A 118 2.26 11.07 -12.42
CA LEU A 118 2.80 11.88 -11.33
C LEU A 118 2.51 11.27 -9.96
N ALA A 119 1.32 10.67 -9.78
CA ALA A 119 0.96 9.96 -8.56
C ALA A 119 1.89 8.77 -8.31
N GLY A 120 2.24 8.02 -9.36
CA GLY A 120 3.20 6.93 -9.25
C GLY A 120 4.58 7.40 -8.80
N ILE A 121 5.11 8.49 -9.38
CA ILE A 121 6.37 9.10 -8.93
C ILE A 121 6.28 9.53 -7.45
N GLY A 122 5.25 10.32 -7.12
CA GLY A 122 5.06 10.85 -5.76
C GLY A 122 4.97 9.72 -4.73
N PHE A 123 4.14 8.71 -4.99
CA PHE A 123 3.99 7.58 -4.08
C PHE A 123 5.22 6.67 -4.03
N GLY A 124 5.99 6.57 -5.12
CA GLY A 124 7.27 5.86 -5.14
C GLY A 124 8.34 6.51 -4.26
N LEU A 125 8.26 7.82 -4.04
CA LEU A 125 9.08 8.54 -3.04
C LEU A 125 8.56 8.33 -1.61
N ILE A 126 7.24 8.20 -1.43
CA ILE A 126 6.62 8.09 -0.10
C ILE A 126 6.82 6.69 0.48
N ASN A 127 6.40 5.65 -0.26
CA ASN A 127 6.16 4.32 0.27
C ASN A 127 7.39 3.65 0.95
N PRO A 128 8.54 3.47 0.28
CA PRO A 128 9.71 2.87 0.91
C PRO A 128 10.33 3.77 1.98
N VAL A 129 10.20 5.10 1.87
CA VAL A 129 10.73 6.03 2.87
C VAL A 129 9.92 6.00 4.15
N LEU A 130 8.61 5.77 4.08
CA LEU A 130 7.76 5.51 5.25
C LEU A 130 8.14 4.21 5.97
N MET A 131 8.45 3.14 5.22
CA MET A 131 8.94 1.89 5.81
C MET A 131 10.29 2.11 6.51
N ALA A 132 11.24 2.76 5.84
CA ALA A 132 12.54 3.07 6.41
C ALA A 132 12.40 3.95 7.67
N LEU A 133 11.57 5.00 7.61
CA LEU A 133 11.31 5.87 8.75
C LEU A 133 10.67 5.11 9.93
N MET A 134 9.74 4.20 9.67
CA MET A 134 9.15 3.34 10.71
C MET A 134 10.21 2.47 11.37
N THR A 135 11.14 1.90 10.60
CA THR A 135 12.28 1.13 11.14
C THR A 135 13.20 2.02 11.98
N ASP A 136 13.54 3.21 11.48
CA ASP A 136 14.47 4.14 12.14
C ASP A 136 13.96 4.59 13.53
N ILE A 137 12.63 4.77 13.69
CA ILE A 137 12.01 5.18 14.96
C ILE A 137 11.62 4.01 15.86
N THR A 138 11.83 2.77 15.43
CA THR A 138 11.39 1.56 16.13
C THR A 138 12.57 0.80 16.72
N SER A 139 12.47 0.42 18.00
CA SER A 139 13.46 -0.47 18.62
C SER A 139 13.56 -1.81 17.88
N PRO A 140 14.75 -2.41 17.68
CA PRO A 140 14.92 -3.62 16.87
C PRO A 140 13.96 -4.78 17.18
N SER A 141 13.69 -5.04 18.46
CA SER A 141 12.78 -6.10 18.91
C SER A 141 11.30 -5.85 18.59
N ASN A 142 10.92 -4.63 18.21
CA ASN A 142 9.56 -4.24 17.86
C ASN A 142 9.36 -4.02 16.35
N ILE A 143 10.41 -4.03 15.53
CA ILE A 143 10.30 -3.88 14.07
C ILE A 143 9.30 -4.87 13.46
N PRO A 144 9.33 -6.20 13.76
CA PRO A 144 8.36 -7.13 13.18
C PRO A 144 6.91 -6.74 13.51
N LYS A 145 6.67 -6.27 14.74
CA LYS A 145 5.34 -5.84 15.18
C LYS A 145 4.87 -4.61 14.40
N LYS A 146 5.73 -3.59 14.24
CA LYS A 146 5.39 -2.36 13.51
C LYS A 146 5.22 -2.60 12.00
N MET A 147 6.04 -3.47 11.41
CA MET A 147 5.85 -3.93 10.04
C MET A 147 4.54 -4.70 9.85
N GLY A 148 4.10 -5.47 10.86
CA GLY A 148 2.76 -6.07 10.90
C GLY A 148 1.64 -5.03 10.86
N PHE A 149 1.77 -3.91 11.58
CA PHE A 149 0.81 -2.80 11.50
C PHE A 149 0.88 -2.05 10.16
N LEU A 150 2.06 -1.82 9.60
CA LEU A 150 2.19 -1.25 8.25
C LEU A 150 1.54 -2.14 7.20
N GLY A 151 1.79 -3.45 7.26
CA GLY A 151 1.11 -4.44 6.42
C GLY A 151 -0.40 -4.40 6.61
N ALA A 152 -0.87 -4.22 7.86
CA ALA A 152 -2.29 -4.08 8.12
C ALA A 152 -2.89 -2.83 7.45
N SER A 153 -2.21 -1.69 7.54
CA SER A 153 -2.61 -0.45 6.87
C SER A 153 -2.67 -0.59 5.35
N ALA A 154 -1.66 -1.22 4.75
CA ALA A 154 -1.66 -1.47 3.30
C ALA A 154 -2.81 -2.37 2.88
N ASN A 155 -3.05 -3.46 3.61
CA ASN A 155 -4.12 -4.41 3.33
C ASN A 155 -5.52 -3.83 3.57
N LEU A 156 -5.69 -2.96 4.57
CA LEU A 156 -6.89 -2.15 4.72
C LEU A 156 -7.08 -1.23 3.52
N GLY A 157 -6.01 -0.62 3.00
CA GLY A 157 -6.08 0.19 1.78
C GLY A 157 -6.60 -0.62 0.58
N VAL A 158 -6.10 -1.85 0.38
CA VAL A 158 -6.59 -2.75 -0.67
C VAL A 158 -8.08 -3.06 -0.49
N GLY A 159 -8.51 -3.45 0.72
CA GLY A 159 -9.89 -3.88 0.95
C GLY A 159 -10.90 -2.74 1.03
N LEU A 160 -10.51 -1.59 1.59
CA LEU A 160 -11.38 -0.43 1.73
C LEU A 160 -11.50 0.38 0.43
N GLY A 161 -10.55 0.24 -0.50
CA GLY A 161 -10.55 0.97 -1.77
C GLY A 161 -11.86 0.84 -2.54
N PRO A 162 -12.28 -0.39 -2.91
CA PRO A 162 -13.54 -0.63 -3.59
C PRO A 162 -14.77 -0.16 -2.80
N LEU A 163 -14.78 -0.39 -1.49
CA LEU A 163 -15.89 0.01 -0.62
C LEU A 163 -16.06 1.54 -0.58
N ILE A 164 -14.97 2.27 -0.34
CA ILE A 164 -14.95 3.73 -0.33
C ILE A 164 -15.32 4.26 -1.72
N ALA A 165 -14.75 3.72 -2.80
CA ALA A 165 -15.07 4.12 -4.17
C ALA A 165 -16.57 3.99 -4.45
N SER A 166 -17.17 2.83 -4.16
CA SER A 166 -18.58 2.55 -4.43
C SER A 166 -19.53 3.57 -3.81
N GLN A 167 -19.24 4.03 -2.58
CA GLN A 167 -20.06 5.01 -1.88
C GLN A 167 -19.78 6.43 -2.39
N MET A 168 -18.52 6.75 -2.66
CA MET A 168 -18.12 8.09 -3.10
C MET A 168 -18.57 8.40 -4.55
N ILE A 169 -18.84 7.38 -5.37
CA ILE A 169 -19.46 7.59 -6.69
C ILE A 169 -20.81 8.31 -6.57
N LEU A 170 -21.58 8.09 -5.49
CA LEU A 170 -22.89 8.70 -5.27
C LEU A 170 -22.85 10.24 -5.14
N ILE A 171 -21.71 10.78 -4.67
CA ILE A 171 -21.46 12.22 -4.54
C ILE A 171 -20.56 12.75 -5.68
N GLY A 172 -20.19 11.89 -6.64
CA GLY A 172 -19.32 12.18 -7.76
C GLY A 172 -17.91 11.63 -7.56
N TRP A 173 -17.38 10.91 -8.55
CA TRP A 173 -16.08 10.22 -8.49
C TRP A 173 -14.89 11.13 -8.15
N ARG A 174 -14.96 12.41 -8.55
CA ARG A 174 -13.93 13.42 -8.26
C ARG A 174 -13.71 13.62 -6.75
N SER A 175 -14.75 13.40 -5.94
CA SER A 175 -14.67 13.54 -4.48
C SER A 175 -13.61 12.64 -3.84
N ILE A 176 -13.34 11.47 -4.43
CA ILE A 176 -12.32 10.52 -3.96
C ILE A 176 -10.94 11.17 -3.96
N TYR A 177 -10.60 11.83 -5.07
CA TYR A 177 -9.32 12.52 -5.24
C TYR A 177 -9.22 13.76 -4.36
N ILE A 178 -10.32 14.47 -4.12
CA ILE A 178 -10.35 15.61 -3.18
C ILE A 178 -10.05 15.16 -1.75
N VAL A 179 -10.62 14.03 -1.31
CA VAL A 179 -10.30 13.46 0.01
C VAL A 179 -8.80 13.13 0.11
N PHE A 180 -8.19 12.62 -0.96
CA PHE A 180 -6.75 12.38 -0.98
C PHE A 180 -5.93 13.66 -0.87
N VAL A 181 -6.34 14.73 -1.56
CA VAL A 181 -5.70 16.06 -1.41
C VAL A 181 -5.75 16.53 0.04
N ILE A 182 -6.90 16.42 0.72
CA ILE A 182 -7.05 16.83 2.13
C ILE A 182 -6.06 16.07 3.01
N ILE A 183 -5.94 14.75 2.81
CA ILE A 183 -5.10 13.93 3.68
C ILE A 183 -3.61 14.14 3.39
N VAL A 184 -3.25 14.39 2.13
CA VAL A 184 -1.90 14.84 1.77
C VAL A 184 -1.56 16.15 2.46
N ILE A 185 -2.48 17.13 2.50
CA ILE A 185 -2.26 18.40 3.20
C ILE A 185 -2.02 18.17 4.69
N ILE A 186 -2.79 17.27 5.32
CA ILE A 186 -2.59 16.91 6.74
C ILE A 186 -1.20 16.29 6.95
N GLY A 187 -0.81 15.31 6.12
CA GLY A 187 0.50 14.67 6.19
C GLY A 187 1.65 15.65 5.93
N LEU A 188 1.51 16.52 4.94
CA LEU A 188 2.49 17.54 4.59
C LEU A 188 2.68 18.55 5.73
N THR A 189 1.57 19.07 6.28
CA THR A 189 1.58 19.96 7.44
C THR A 189 2.28 19.31 8.62
N PHE A 190 1.99 18.03 8.87
CA PHE A 190 2.62 17.27 9.94
C PHE A 190 4.14 17.12 9.74
N PHE A 191 4.61 16.70 8.57
CA PHE A 191 6.05 16.52 8.32
C PHE A 191 6.84 17.84 8.29
N ILE A 192 6.20 18.95 7.92
CA ILE A 192 6.82 20.28 7.96
C ILE A 192 6.97 20.78 9.40
N THR A 193 5.95 20.55 10.25
CA THR A 193 5.90 21.09 11.61
C THR A 193 6.57 20.20 12.66
N THR A 194 6.69 18.90 12.39
CA THR A 194 7.23 17.92 13.35
C THR A 194 8.76 17.96 13.41
N LYS A 195 9.30 17.83 14.62
CA LYS A 195 10.75 17.69 14.82
C LYS A 195 11.25 16.41 14.18
N ARG A 196 12.28 16.55 13.33
CA ARG A 196 12.89 15.44 12.62
C ARG A 196 13.56 14.49 13.62
N PRO A 197 13.29 13.18 13.59
CA PRO A 197 14.07 12.24 14.36
C PRO A 197 15.54 12.31 13.90
N PRO A 198 16.51 12.16 14.82
CA PRO A 198 17.92 12.20 14.45
C PRO A 198 18.23 11.04 13.48
N GLN A 199 18.69 11.39 12.28
CA GLN A 199 19.09 10.43 11.25
C GLN A 199 20.60 10.50 11.07
N LYS A 200 21.28 9.35 11.11
CA LYS A 200 22.67 9.25 10.70
C LYS A 200 22.71 9.21 9.17
N ILE A 201 23.17 10.30 8.55
CA ILE A 201 23.44 10.34 7.12
C ILE A 201 24.79 9.65 6.89
N PRO A 202 24.88 8.60 6.06
CA PRO A 202 26.16 7.96 5.76
C PRO A 202 27.14 8.94 5.09
N ASP A 203 28.43 8.83 5.40
CA ASP A 203 29.48 9.73 4.89
C ASP A 203 29.76 9.59 3.38
N ASP A 204 29.24 8.54 2.73
CA ASP A 204 29.57 8.16 1.35
C ASP A 204 28.32 8.23 0.43
N PRO A 205 28.44 8.54 -0.89
CA PRO A 205 27.31 8.87 -1.73
C PRO A 205 26.49 7.61 -2.02
N GLY A 206 25.34 7.51 -1.33
CA GLY A 206 24.47 6.35 -1.29
C GLY A 206 24.07 5.78 -2.66
N LEU A 207 23.98 6.57 -3.74
CA LEU A 207 23.63 6.04 -5.08
C LEU A 207 24.70 5.13 -5.68
N LYS A 208 25.99 5.46 -5.55
CA LYS A 208 27.07 4.63 -6.14
C LYS A 208 27.16 3.30 -5.40
N ILE A 209 27.07 3.34 -4.08
CA ILE A 209 27.04 2.15 -3.22
C ILE A 209 25.78 1.34 -3.51
N PHE A 210 24.62 1.99 -3.61
CA PHE A 210 23.36 1.36 -3.96
C PHE A 210 23.45 0.57 -5.27
N PHE A 211 23.94 1.17 -6.37
CA PHE A 211 24.11 0.45 -7.63
C PHE A 211 25.11 -0.71 -7.50
N SER A 212 26.18 -0.54 -6.71
CA SER A 212 27.13 -1.62 -6.45
C SER A 212 26.49 -2.79 -5.70
N HIS A 213 25.63 -2.53 -4.71
CA HIS A 213 24.92 -3.55 -3.94
C HIS A 213 23.83 -4.18 -4.78
N LEU A 214 23.01 -3.38 -5.46
CA LEU A 214 21.95 -3.86 -6.35
C LEU A 214 22.50 -4.80 -7.42
N SER A 215 23.62 -4.43 -8.07
CA SER A 215 24.24 -5.28 -9.09
C SER A 215 24.82 -6.59 -8.53
N LYS A 216 25.27 -6.60 -7.27
CA LYS A 216 25.74 -7.82 -6.58
C LYS A 216 24.56 -8.71 -6.18
N GLU A 217 23.50 -8.13 -5.64
CA GLU A 217 22.30 -8.85 -5.22
C GLU A 217 21.56 -9.44 -6.42
N LEU A 218 21.40 -8.69 -7.53
CA LEU A 218 20.76 -9.19 -8.75
C LEU A 218 21.53 -10.32 -9.45
N ARG A 219 22.81 -10.54 -9.11
CA ARG A 219 23.58 -11.72 -9.58
C ARG A 219 23.30 -12.97 -8.76
N ARG A 220 22.69 -12.85 -7.58
CA ARG A 220 22.35 -14.00 -6.75
C ARG A 220 21.09 -14.65 -7.31
N PHE A 221 21.22 -15.92 -7.71
CA PHE A 221 20.12 -16.70 -8.26
C PHE A 221 18.86 -16.67 -7.37
N VAL A 222 19.04 -16.77 -6.06
CA VAL A 222 17.93 -16.71 -5.08
C VAL A 222 17.17 -15.39 -5.16
N VAL A 223 17.86 -14.25 -5.29
CA VAL A 223 17.22 -12.93 -5.39
C VAL A 223 16.42 -12.82 -6.68
N VAL A 224 16.98 -13.29 -7.80
CA VAL A 224 16.26 -13.32 -9.09
C VAL A 224 15.00 -14.17 -8.98
N VAL A 225 15.09 -15.37 -8.40
CA VAL A 225 13.92 -16.24 -8.18
C VAL A 225 12.89 -15.56 -7.28
N MET A 226 13.30 -14.86 -6.23
CA MET A 226 12.39 -14.12 -5.35
C MET A 226 11.67 -12.98 -6.08
N VAL A 227 12.40 -12.19 -6.88
CA VAL A 227 11.83 -11.09 -7.68
C VAL A 227 10.84 -11.63 -8.70
N VAL A 228 11.22 -12.65 -9.46
CA VAL A 228 10.33 -13.28 -10.46
C VAL A 228 9.09 -13.87 -9.79
N SER A 229 9.25 -14.57 -8.66
CA SER A 229 8.11 -15.12 -7.92
C SER A 229 7.18 -14.04 -7.38
N ALA A 230 7.72 -12.94 -6.85
CA ALA A 230 6.93 -11.80 -6.38
C ALA A 230 6.15 -11.11 -7.52
N VAL A 231 6.77 -10.96 -8.69
CA VAL A 231 6.11 -10.46 -9.90
C VAL A 231 4.97 -11.39 -10.32
N LEU A 232 5.20 -12.71 -10.37
CA LEU A 232 4.16 -13.68 -10.75
C LEU A 232 2.99 -13.69 -9.76
N ILE A 233 3.26 -13.69 -8.45
CA ILE A 233 2.24 -13.68 -7.41
C ILE A 233 1.40 -12.39 -7.50
N SER A 234 2.05 -11.23 -7.60
CA SER A 234 1.35 -9.94 -7.70
C SER A 234 0.50 -9.82 -8.96
N HIS A 235 1.01 -10.28 -10.11
CA HIS A 235 0.24 -10.26 -11.37
C HIS A 235 -0.93 -11.24 -11.33
N THR A 236 -0.74 -12.43 -10.76
CA THR A 236 -1.82 -13.41 -10.58
C THR A 236 -2.92 -12.85 -9.69
N TYR A 237 -2.56 -12.22 -8.57
CA TYR A 237 -3.52 -11.55 -7.69
C TYR A 237 -4.27 -10.43 -8.39
N LEU A 238 -3.58 -9.59 -9.17
CA LEU A 238 -4.19 -8.52 -9.95
C LEU A 238 -5.16 -9.07 -11.01
N ALA A 239 -4.77 -10.15 -11.71
CA ALA A 239 -5.61 -10.80 -12.71
C ALA A 239 -6.90 -11.37 -12.10
N ILE A 240 -6.80 -12.04 -10.94
CA ILE A 240 -7.97 -12.58 -10.21
C ILE A 240 -8.90 -11.45 -9.73
N ASN A 241 -8.35 -10.31 -9.29
CA ASN A 241 -9.15 -9.12 -8.93
C ASN A 241 -9.91 -8.59 -10.14
N ILE A 242 -9.22 -8.37 -11.26
CA ILE A 242 -9.84 -7.83 -12.49
C ILE A 242 -10.90 -8.80 -13.03
N TRP A 243 -10.58 -10.10 -13.09
CA TRP A 243 -11.52 -11.14 -13.51
C TRP A 243 -12.77 -11.16 -12.62
N THR A 244 -12.60 -11.19 -11.29
CA THR A 244 -13.73 -11.18 -10.35
C THR A 244 -14.57 -9.92 -10.51
N SER A 245 -13.94 -8.75 -10.57
CA SER A 245 -14.66 -7.47 -10.72
C SER A 245 -15.45 -7.46 -12.02
N LYS A 246 -14.81 -7.82 -13.14
CA LYS A 246 -15.40 -7.74 -14.47
C LYS A 246 -16.56 -8.72 -14.67
N GLU A 247 -16.40 -9.97 -14.26
CA GLU A 247 -17.45 -11.00 -14.45
C GLU A 247 -18.67 -10.76 -13.55
N LEU A 248 -18.47 -10.15 -12.36
CA LEU A 248 -19.59 -9.78 -11.49
C LEU A 248 -20.26 -8.45 -11.88
N SER A 249 -19.58 -7.58 -12.66
CA SER A 249 -20.15 -6.32 -13.15
C SER A 249 -21.35 -6.58 -14.06
N GLY A 250 -22.52 -6.10 -13.65
CA GLY A 250 -23.78 -6.28 -14.36
C GLY A 250 -24.75 -7.22 -13.62
N PRO A 251 -24.42 -8.51 -13.46
CA PRO A 251 -25.26 -9.45 -12.71
C PRO A 251 -25.41 -9.10 -11.22
N VAL A 252 -24.43 -8.40 -10.65
CA VAL A 252 -24.35 -8.08 -9.22
C VAL A 252 -24.23 -6.57 -9.00
N SER A 253 -24.74 -6.08 -7.87
CA SER A 253 -24.57 -4.69 -7.47
C SER A 253 -23.10 -4.35 -7.16
N GLU A 254 -22.66 -3.15 -7.55
CA GLU A 254 -21.31 -2.64 -7.27
C GLU A 254 -20.93 -2.70 -5.78
N SER A 255 -21.91 -2.52 -4.89
CA SER A 255 -21.73 -2.65 -3.45
C SER A 255 -21.29 -4.06 -3.02
N LEU A 256 -21.87 -5.10 -3.62
CA LEU A 256 -21.55 -6.49 -3.26
C LEU A 256 -20.21 -6.92 -3.88
N ILE A 257 -19.88 -6.44 -5.08
CA ILE A 257 -18.53 -6.61 -5.66
C ILE A 257 -17.48 -6.01 -4.73
N GLY A 258 -17.72 -4.79 -4.24
CA GLY A 258 -16.85 -4.14 -3.25
C GLY A 258 -16.70 -4.94 -1.96
N VAL A 259 -17.74 -5.60 -1.47
CA VAL A 259 -17.68 -6.49 -0.29
C VAL A 259 -16.86 -7.75 -0.55
N VAL A 260 -17.05 -8.40 -1.70
CA VAL A 260 -16.33 -9.63 -2.08
C VAL A 260 -14.83 -9.37 -2.20
N LEU A 261 -14.43 -8.26 -2.84
CA LEU A 261 -13.02 -7.88 -2.93
C LEU A 261 -12.49 -7.36 -1.58
N GLY A 262 -13.33 -6.62 -0.85
CA GLY A 262 -12.97 -6.01 0.43
C GLY A 262 -12.67 -6.99 1.56
N ILE A 263 -13.35 -8.15 1.58
CA ILE A 263 -13.17 -9.16 2.63
C ILE A 263 -11.73 -9.68 2.70
N ALA A 264 -11.06 -9.78 1.55
CA ALA A 264 -9.66 -10.19 1.47
C ALA A 264 -8.75 -9.17 2.18
N GLY A 265 -8.97 -7.87 1.95
CA GLY A 265 -8.18 -6.82 2.58
C GLY A 265 -8.37 -6.75 4.11
N VAL A 266 -9.60 -6.94 4.60
CA VAL A 266 -9.86 -6.99 6.06
C VAL A 266 -9.20 -8.21 6.70
N GLY A 267 -9.34 -9.40 6.10
CA GLY A 267 -8.68 -10.62 6.58
C GLY A 267 -7.15 -10.50 6.56
N ALA A 268 -6.60 -9.89 5.49
CA ALA A 268 -5.18 -9.60 5.35
C ALA A 268 -4.69 -8.61 6.42
N ALA A 269 -5.50 -7.61 6.77
CA ALA A 269 -5.13 -6.64 7.80
C ALA A 269 -5.03 -7.28 9.19
N ILE A 270 -6.01 -8.09 9.57
CA ILE A 270 -6.01 -8.82 10.85
C ILE A 270 -4.81 -9.76 10.93
N THR A 271 -4.58 -10.54 9.88
CA THR A 271 -3.45 -11.49 9.84
C THR A 271 -2.08 -10.80 9.79
N SER A 272 -1.98 -9.59 9.24
CA SER A 272 -0.74 -8.80 9.28
C SER A 272 -0.31 -8.45 10.69
N ILE A 273 -1.25 -8.01 11.53
CA ILE A 273 -0.99 -7.69 12.94
C ILE A 273 -0.57 -8.94 13.71
N ILE A 274 -1.29 -10.05 13.51
CA ILE A 274 -0.99 -11.34 14.16
C ILE A 274 0.40 -11.83 13.74
N THR A 275 0.72 -11.73 12.46
CA THR A 275 1.99 -12.19 11.91
C THR A 275 3.16 -11.38 12.44
N GLY A 276 3.08 -10.05 12.48
CA GLY A 276 4.13 -9.21 13.05
C GLY A 276 4.43 -9.55 14.52
N ASN A 277 3.39 -9.80 15.33
CA ASN A 277 3.54 -10.27 16.71
C ASN A 277 4.13 -11.69 16.80
N THR A 278 3.78 -12.56 15.86
CA THR A 278 4.25 -13.95 15.82
C THR A 278 5.72 -14.02 15.42
N ILE A 279 6.15 -13.25 14.41
CA ILE A 279 7.55 -13.14 13.99
C ILE A 279 8.41 -12.65 15.17
N LYS A 280 7.93 -11.63 15.89
CA LYS A 280 8.61 -11.14 17.10
C LYS A 280 8.82 -12.24 18.16
N LYS A 281 7.86 -13.15 18.35
CA LYS A 281 7.89 -14.18 19.42
C LYS A 281 8.53 -15.50 19.00
N ARG A 282 8.34 -15.93 17.76
CA ARG A 282 8.60 -17.29 17.27
C ARG A 282 9.46 -17.34 16.01
N GLY A 283 9.89 -16.18 15.50
CA GLY A 283 10.62 -16.07 14.25
C GLY A 283 9.73 -16.24 13.01
N ILE A 284 10.36 -16.11 11.83
CA ILE A 284 9.66 -16.01 10.54
C ILE A 284 9.19 -17.35 9.96
N ARG A 285 9.86 -18.46 10.29
CA ARG A 285 9.70 -19.75 9.59
C ARG A 285 8.25 -20.25 9.60
N ILE A 286 7.60 -20.23 10.76
CA ILE A 286 6.23 -20.75 10.92
C ILE A 286 5.23 -19.89 10.13
N PRO A 287 5.18 -18.55 10.30
CA PRO A 287 4.33 -17.70 9.47
C PRO A 287 4.57 -17.90 7.97
N LEU A 288 5.82 -17.96 7.52
CA LEU A 288 6.13 -18.08 6.09
C LEU A 288 5.55 -19.37 5.49
N ILE A 289 5.78 -20.52 6.13
CA ILE A 289 5.25 -21.82 5.65
C ILE A 289 3.71 -21.78 5.61
N PHE A 290 3.09 -21.29 6.68
CA PHE A 290 1.63 -21.22 6.77
C PHE A 290 1.03 -20.29 5.71
N GLY A 291 1.65 -19.13 5.46
CA GLY A 291 1.23 -18.19 4.42
C GLY A 291 1.34 -18.78 3.01
N ILE A 292 2.40 -19.53 2.72
CA ILE A 292 2.56 -20.21 1.43
C ILE A 292 1.48 -21.28 1.23
N ILE A 293 1.18 -22.09 2.27
CA ILE A 293 0.10 -23.09 2.20
C ILE A 293 -1.24 -22.44 1.89
N LEU A 294 -1.59 -21.35 2.59
CA LEU A 294 -2.84 -20.62 2.35
C LEU A 294 -2.89 -20.02 0.94
N LEU A 295 -1.78 -19.54 0.41
CA LEU A 295 -1.70 -19.03 -0.97
C LEU A 295 -2.05 -20.13 -1.98
N PHE A 296 -1.44 -21.32 -1.84
CA PHE A 296 -1.74 -22.45 -2.74
C PHE A 296 -3.18 -22.95 -2.61
N LEU A 297 -3.73 -22.99 -1.39
CA LEU A 297 -5.14 -23.35 -1.17
C LEU A 297 -6.09 -22.33 -1.82
N SER A 298 -5.78 -21.03 -1.71
CA SER A 298 -6.55 -19.97 -2.38
C SER A 298 -6.53 -20.14 -3.89
N LEU A 299 -5.35 -20.36 -4.49
CA LEU A 299 -5.22 -20.59 -5.93
C LEU A 299 -5.98 -21.84 -6.38
N ALA A 300 -5.90 -22.94 -5.63
CA ALA A 300 -6.66 -24.14 -5.91
C ALA A 300 -8.17 -23.89 -5.90
N MET A 301 -8.67 -23.10 -4.93
CA MET A 301 -10.08 -22.70 -4.88
C MET A 301 -10.48 -21.92 -6.15
N PHE A 302 -9.71 -20.91 -6.55
CA PHE A 302 -10.02 -20.11 -7.74
C PHE A 302 -10.00 -20.91 -9.05
N ILE A 303 -9.18 -21.96 -9.14
CA ILE A 303 -9.14 -22.85 -10.32
C ILE A 303 -10.38 -23.74 -10.41
N ILE A 304 -10.93 -24.16 -9.27
CA ILE A 304 -12.08 -25.08 -9.20
C ILE A 304 -13.40 -24.32 -9.33
N ILE A 305 -13.42 -23.06 -8.93
CA ILE A 305 -14.56 -22.17 -9.06
C ILE A 305 -14.92 -22.03 -10.54
N GLY A 306 -16.06 -22.61 -10.93
CA GLY A 306 -16.62 -22.50 -12.27
C GLY A 306 -17.21 -21.12 -12.55
N ASP A 307 -18.39 -21.08 -13.16
CA ASP A 307 -19.07 -19.84 -13.48
C ASP A 307 -19.45 -19.03 -12.20
N ILE A 308 -18.77 -17.91 -11.98
CA ILE A 308 -18.93 -17.07 -10.78
C ILE A 308 -20.19 -16.21 -10.79
N THR A 309 -20.91 -16.12 -11.91
CA THR A 309 -22.17 -15.37 -11.95
C THR A 309 -23.32 -16.12 -11.27
N LYS A 310 -23.13 -17.42 -10.98
CA LYS A 310 -24.15 -18.26 -10.36
C LYS A 310 -24.16 -18.08 -8.83
N PRO A 311 -25.34 -17.87 -8.19
CA PRO A 311 -25.45 -17.68 -6.74
C PRO A 311 -24.81 -18.79 -5.90
N GLU A 312 -24.84 -20.03 -6.39
CA GLU A 312 -24.29 -21.22 -5.72
C GLU A 312 -22.76 -21.18 -5.54
N VAL A 313 -22.06 -20.39 -6.35
CA VAL A 313 -20.59 -20.32 -6.35
C VAL A 313 -20.06 -19.19 -5.45
N PHE A 314 -20.93 -18.26 -5.00
CA PHE A 314 -20.54 -17.09 -4.20
C PHE A 314 -19.85 -17.46 -2.89
N PHE A 315 -20.29 -18.54 -2.24
CA PHE A 315 -19.67 -18.98 -0.99
C PHE A 315 -18.23 -19.48 -1.21
N SER A 316 -18.00 -20.28 -2.25
CA SER A 316 -16.67 -20.73 -2.65
C SER A 316 -15.79 -19.57 -3.08
N LEU A 317 -16.34 -18.61 -3.82
CA LEU A 317 -15.65 -17.39 -4.23
C LEU A 317 -15.20 -16.57 -3.01
N ALA A 318 -16.09 -16.38 -2.03
CA ALA A 318 -15.75 -15.71 -0.78
C ALA A 318 -14.63 -16.44 -0.03
N ILE A 319 -14.66 -17.78 0.05
CA ILE A 319 -13.57 -18.57 0.67
C ILE A 319 -12.25 -18.35 -0.08
N GLY A 320 -12.25 -18.38 -1.41
CA GLY A 320 -11.06 -18.13 -2.22
C GLY A 320 -10.40 -16.79 -1.90
N TRP A 321 -11.21 -15.74 -1.82
CA TRP A 321 -10.79 -14.39 -1.46
C TRP A 321 -10.32 -14.26 -0.01
N ILE A 322 -11.01 -14.88 0.94
CA ILE A 322 -10.59 -14.92 2.34
C ILE A 322 -9.23 -15.58 2.45
N LEU A 323 -9.03 -16.76 1.86
CA LEU A 323 -7.75 -17.48 1.87
C LEU A 323 -6.63 -16.63 1.24
N SER A 324 -6.91 -15.97 0.12
CA SER A 324 -5.96 -15.04 -0.52
C SER A 324 -5.59 -13.90 0.41
N GLY A 325 -6.57 -13.30 1.09
CA GLY A 325 -6.36 -12.22 2.03
C GLY A 325 -5.50 -12.67 3.21
N LEU A 326 -5.84 -13.78 3.86
CA LEU A 326 -5.06 -14.34 4.97
C LEU A 326 -3.60 -14.61 4.54
N ALA A 327 -3.41 -15.22 3.36
CA ALA A 327 -2.07 -15.46 2.82
C ALA A 327 -1.29 -14.15 2.61
N GLY A 328 -1.90 -13.15 1.97
CA GLY A 328 -1.28 -11.84 1.74
C GLY A 328 -0.89 -11.13 3.04
N GLY A 329 -1.77 -11.17 4.04
CA GLY A 329 -1.51 -10.60 5.36
C GLY A 329 -0.41 -11.31 6.14
N ILE A 330 -0.12 -12.58 5.86
CA ILE A 330 1.00 -13.29 6.47
C ILE A 330 2.31 -13.04 5.71
N LEU A 331 2.27 -13.17 4.38
CA LEU A 331 3.46 -13.13 3.55
C LEU A 331 4.07 -11.72 3.49
N PHE A 332 3.25 -10.66 3.43
CA PHE A 332 3.75 -9.29 3.38
C PHE A 332 4.67 -8.90 4.56
N PRO A 333 4.23 -8.99 5.84
CA PRO A 333 5.08 -8.67 6.98
C PRO A 333 6.24 -9.66 7.16
N ALA A 334 6.11 -10.90 6.67
CA ALA A 334 7.22 -11.85 6.68
C ALA A 334 8.33 -11.41 5.72
N ILE A 335 8.00 -11.04 4.48
CA ILE A 335 8.97 -10.63 3.47
C ILE A 335 9.62 -9.29 3.85
N THR A 336 8.82 -8.32 4.28
CA THR A 336 9.29 -6.96 4.62
C THR A 336 10.12 -6.88 5.90
N TYR A 337 10.06 -7.89 6.77
CA TYR A 337 10.95 -7.98 7.94
C TYR A 337 12.38 -8.40 7.56
N TYR A 338 12.57 -9.10 6.43
CA TYR A 338 13.85 -9.68 6.02
C TYR A 338 14.63 -8.86 4.98
N SER A 339 14.06 -7.74 4.52
CA SER A 339 14.66 -6.76 3.61
C SER A 339 15.35 -5.63 4.36
#